data_AF-A0A7S2EF06-F1
#
_entry.id   AF-A0A7S2EF06-F1
#
_cell.length_a   1.000
_cell.length_b   1.000
_cell.length_c   1.000
_cell.angle_alpha   90.00
_cell.angle_beta   90.00
_cell.angle_gamma   90.00
#
_symmetry.space_group_name_H-M   'P 1'
#
loop_
_entity.id
_entity.type
_entity.pdbx_description
1 polymer ?
#
loop_
_entity_poly.entity_id
_entity_poly.type
_entity_poly.pdbx_seq_one_letter_code
_entity_poly.pdbx_strand_id
1 'polypeptide(L)'
;MTIKSLLCSVTTLCFITWCPSIHSFSGSATWSRIGHRHPCTSAYDSSTTTTTAVFSSLRNEDKEDFERDSNSRIKRRFFVKNAATAAAAATLLGGIHLPANAAEKQLPKLLSQVKEAKEQLSPIPTLIKEEKWDAVRAILITPPLSDCWAKSSAARPILTNIATAIGDELPDGDELAALELREDLISHLRFLDMAVYNNVFNPIGSEGKSGATKELIRSYYEDPTNEFKATLKAFEELIQLAAN
;
A
#
# COMPACT_ATOMS: atom_id res chain seq x y z
N MET A 1 40.24 -41.18 36.51
CA MET A 1 41.16 -41.61 35.43
C MET A 1 40.38 -41.58 34.12
N THR A 2 40.97 -40.97 33.07
CA THR A 2 40.66 -41.16 31.62
C THR A 2 39.26 -40.73 31.12
N ILE A 3 39.02 -39.92 30.08
CA ILE A 3 39.81 -39.28 28.99
C ILE A 3 39.11 -37.96 28.64
N LYS A 4 39.89 -36.86 28.54
CA LYS A 4 39.53 -35.63 27.82
C LYS A 4 40.01 -35.77 26.37
N SER A 5 39.15 -35.56 25.37
CA SER A 5 39.54 -35.08 24.03
C SER A 5 38.28 -34.83 23.19
N LEU A 6 38.46 -34.04 22.12
CA LEU A 6 37.53 -33.63 21.06
C LEU A 6 36.75 -32.33 21.28
N LEU A 7 36.77 -31.38 20.36
CA LEU A 7 37.72 -31.05 19.29
C LEU A 7 37.32 -29.63 18.88
N CYS A 8 38.33 -28.78 18.74
CA CYS A 8 38.23 -27.42 18.26
C CYS A 8 37.72 -27.45 16.81
N SER A 9 36.60 -26.80 16.50
CA SER A 9 36.16 -26.61 15.11
C SER A 9 36.23 -25.14 14.75
N VAL A 10 36.89 -24.92 13.63
CA VAL A 10 37.51 -23.69 13.17
C VAL A 10 36.49 -22.79 12.50
N THR A 11 36.48 -21.55 12.96
CA THR A 11 35.83 -20.38 12.38
C THR A 11 36.33 -20.15 10.95
N THR A 12 35.46 -20.27 9.94
CA THR A 12 35.74 -19.78 8.59
C THR A 12 34.77 -18.66 8.25
N LEU A 13 35.23 -17.43 8.47
CA LEU A 13 34.60 -16.20 8.01
C LEU A 13 34.96 -15.99 6.54
N CYS A 14 34.00 -16.23 5.63
CA CYS A 14 34.09 -15.73 4.25
C CYS A 14 33.75 -14.24 4.24
N PHE A 15 34.78 -13.40 4.29
CA PHE A 15 34.69 -11.99 3.90
C PHE A 15 34.55 -11.91 2.37
N ILE A 16 33.33 -11.65 1.89
CA ILE A 16 33.09 -11.22 0.51
C ILE A 16 33.41 -9.73 0.46
N THR A 17 34.62 -9.38 0.03
CA THR A 17 35.00 -8.01 -0.28
C THR A 17 34.39 -7.60 -1.61
N TRP A 18 33.37 -6.76 -1.52
CA TRP A 18 32.70 -6.12 -2.65
C TRP A 18 33.58 -4.99 -3.19
N CYS A 19 33.93 -5.08 -4.47
CA CYS A 19 34.79 -4.15 -5.18
C CYS A 19 33.93 -3.19 -6.04
N PRO A 20 33.85 -1.88 -5.76
CA PRO A 20 33.17 -0.95 -6.64
C PRO A 20 34.13 -0.47 -7.74
N SER A 21 33.89 -0.92 -8.98
CA SER A 21 34.49 -0.33 -10.18
C SER A 21 33.91 1.07 -10.41
N ILE A 22 34.73 2.07 -10.09
CA ILE A 22 34.50 3.48 -10.43
C ILE A 22 34.89 3.66 -11.90
N HIS A 23 33.90 3.68 -12.80
CA HIS A 23 34.08 4.26 -14.13
C HIS A 23 33.78 5.76 -14.07
N SER A 24 34.86 6.54 -14.09
CA SER A 24 34.81 7.98 -14.37
C SER A 24 34.36 8.18 -15.82
N PHE A 25 33.18 8.78 -16.02
CA PHE A 25 32.76 9.30 -17.31
C PHE A 25 32.87 10.82 -17.29
N SER A 26 34.01 11.33 -17.78
CA SER A 26 34.26 12.74 -18.04
C SER A 26 33.64 13.12 -19.39
N GLY A 27 32.44 13.70 -19.35
CA GLY A 27 31.76 14.28 -20.50
C GLY A 27 31.76 15.80 -20.41
N SER A 28 32.75 16.45 -20.99
CA SER A 28 32.81 17.91 -21.15
C SER A 28 31.87 18.34 -22.29
N ALA A 29 30.69 18.88 -21.95
CA ALA A 29 29.83 19.57 -22.91
C ALA A 29 29.98 21.09 -22.72
N THR A 30 30.75 21.70 -23.61
CA THR A 30 30.85 23.15 -23.79
C THR A 30 29.56 23.69 -24.39
N TRP A 31 28.76 24.43 -23.61
CA TRP A 31 27.64 25.20 -24.14
C TRP A 31 28.09 26.63 -24.42
N SER A 32 28.06 26.97 -25.71
CA SER A 32 28.36 28.29 -26.24
C SER A 32 27.34 29.33 -25.76
N ARG A 33 27.92 30.40 -25.21
CA ARG A 33 27.32 31.68 -24.83
C ARG A 33 26.78 32.37 -26.09
N ILE A 34 25.45 32.49 -26.22
CA ILE A 34 24.82 33.51 -27.08
C ILE A 34 24.00 34.42 -26.17
N GLY A 35 24.52 35.63 -25.98
CA GLY A 35 23.84 36.69 -25.26
C GLY A 35 22.91 37.45 -26.20
N HIS A 36 21.68 37.66 -25.75
CA HIS A 36 20.90 38.82 -26.16
C HIS A 36 20.40 39.52 -24.90
N ARG A 37 20.96 40.72 -24.68
CA ARG A 37 20.45 41.71 -23.74
C ARG A 37 19.24 42.38 -24.38
N HIS A 38 18.15 42.47 -23.64
CA HIS A 38 17.23 43.62 -23.73
C HIS A 38 16.83 44.03 -22.30
N PRO A 39 17.03 45.29 -21.90
CA PRO A 39 16.53 45.82 -20.65
C PRO A 39 15.18 46.51 -20.89
N CYS A 40 14.14 46.13 -20.15
CA CYS A 40 12.98 47.00 -19.93
C CYS A 40 12.50 46.83 -18.48
N THR A 41 12.74 47.89 -17.73
CA THR A 41 12.07 48.30 -16.50
C THR A 41 10.55 48.23 -16.61
N SER A 42 9.86 47.84 -15.54
CA SER A 42 8.70 48.58 -15.00
C SER A 42 7.94 47.78 -13.92
N ALA A 43 7.70 48.46 -12.81
CA ALA A 43 6.56 48.35 -11.90
C ALA A 43 6.37 47.08 -11.06
N TYR A 44 6.69 47.25 -9.78
CA TYR A 44 5.90 46.81 -8.63
C TYR A 44 4.41 46.64 -8.97
N ASP A 45 3.87 45.43 -8.79
CA ASP A 45 2.56 45.29 -8.17
C ASP A 45 2.59 44.10 -7.22
N SER A 46 2.13 44.36 -6.01
CA SER A 46 2.16 43.46 -4.87
C SER A 46 0.90 42.62 -4.93
N SER A 47 1.02 41.37 -5.35
CA SER A 47 -0.07 40.39 -5.26
C SER A 47 0.49 39.07 -4.76
N THR A 48 0.56 38.97 -3.43
CA THR A 48 0.59 37.71 -2.67
C THR A 48 -0.50 36.79 -3.22
N THR A 49 -0.11 35.89 -4.12
CA THR A 49 -0.97 34.82 -4.59
C THR A 49 -0.78 33.65 -3.63
N THR A 50 -1.62 33.64 -2.60
CA THR A 50 -1.80 32.54 -1.67
C THR A 50 -2.38 31.36 -2.45
N THR A 51 -1.53 30.49 -2.97
CA THR A 51 -1.92 29.23 -3.63
C THR A 51 -1.49 28.03 -2.80
N THR A 52 -1.98 27.95 -1.57
CA THR A 52 -1.76 26.77 -0.70
C THR A 52 -2.89 26.54 0.31
N ALA A 53 -4.12 26.95 -0.01
CA ALA A 53 -5.29 26.74 0.85
C ALA A 53 -6.54 26.36 0.04
N VAL A 54 -6.44 25.32 -0.79
CA VAL A 54 -7.63 24.72 -1.43
C VAL A 54 -7.85 23.27 -0.99
N PHE A 55 -6.88 22.62 -0.33
CA PHE A 55 -7.02 21.21 0.05
C PHE A 55 -7.52 20.96 1.48
N SER A 56 -7.61 21.99 2.31
CA SER A 56 -7.95 21.84 3.75
C SER A 56 -9.43 22.09 4.08
N SER A 57 -10.25 22.57 3.14
CA SER A 57 -11.61 23.04 3.43
C SER A 57 -12.74 22.04 3.12
N LEU A 58 -12.42 20.78 2.80
CA LEU A 58 -13.44 19.76 2.44
C LEU A 58 -13.57 18.59 3.43
N ARG A 59 -12.95 18.63 4.61
CA ARG A 59 -12.86 17.41 5.45
C ARG A 59 -13.13 17.65 6.94
N ASN A 60 -14.23 18.34 7.25
CA ASN A 60 -14.71 18.51 8.63
C ASN A 60 -16.12 17.91 8.88
N GLU A 61 -16.66 17.07 7.99
CA GLU A 61 -17.99 16.43 8.20
C GLU A 61 -17.98 14.87 8.27
N ASP A 62 -16.85 14.19 8.07
CA ASP A 62 -16.89 12.77 7.63
C ASP A 62 -16.75 11.67 8.70
N LYS A 63 -16.98 11.95 10.00
CA LYS A 63 -16.94 10.85 11.00
C LYS A 63 -18.25 10.06 11.09
N GLU A 64 -19.39 10.64 10.73
CA GLU A 64 -20.67 9.91 10.71
C GLU A 64 -21.01 9.30 9.34
N ASP A 65 -20.35 9.71 8.26
CA ASP A 65 -20.66 9.23 6.91
C ASP A 65 -19.96 7.90 6.55
N PHE A 66 -18.90 7.50 7.26
CA PHE A 66 -18.23 6.22 7.00
C PHE A 66 -19.07 4.99 7.46
N GLU A 67 -19.79 5.10 8.59
CA GLU A 67 -20.77 4.08 9.02
C GLU A 67 -22.06 4.12 8.18
N ARG A 68 -22.41 5.29 7.63
CA ARG A 68 -23.58 5.44 6.75
C ARG A 68 -23.33 4.82 5.37
N ASP A 69 -22.13 4.94 4.79
CA ASP A 69 -21.85 4.39 3.46
C ASP A 69 -21.70 2.85 3.49
N SER A 70 -21.11 2.30 4.56
CA SER A 70 -21.04 0.84 4.76
C SER A 70 -22.44 0.21 4.92
N ASN A 71 -23.36 0.86 5.63
CA ASN A 71 -24.78 0.45 5.68
C ASN A 71 -25.53 0.64 4.34
N SER A 72 -25.14 1.61 3.52
CA SER A 72 -25.71 1.83 2.19
C SER A 72 -25.34 0.72 1.21
N ARG A 73 -24.11 0.18 1.30
CA ARG A 73 -23.64 -0.96 0.50
C ARG A 73 -24.36 -2.26 0.90
N ILE A 74 -24.57 -2.50 2.20
CA ILE A 74 -25.32 -3.67 2.70
C ILE A 74 -26.76 -3.70 2.14
N LYS A 75 -27.45 -2.54 2.11
CA LYS A 75 -28.84 -2.45 1.60
C LYS A 75 -28.94 -2.72 0.09
N ARG A 76 -27.92 -2.33 -0.69
CA ARG A 76 -27.87 -2.61 -2.15
C ARG A 76 -27.68 -4.11 -2.44
N ARG A 77 -26.96 -4.84 -1.57
CA ARG A 77 -26.75 -6.29 -1.69
C ARG A 77 -28.03 -7.12 -1.45
N PHE A 78 -29.03 -6.59 -0.73
CA PHE A 78 -30.31 -7.28 -0.53
C PHE A 78 -31.24 -7.25 -1.75
N PHE A 79 -31.12 -6.26 -2.63
CA PHE A 79 -32.03 -6.12 -3.76
C PHE A 79 -31.68 -7.06 -4.94
N VAL A 80 -30.40 -7.44 -5.08
CA VAL A 80 -29.95 -8.34 -6.16
C VAL A 80 -30.19 -9.82 -5.82
N LYS A 81 -30.16 -10.21 -4.53
CA LYS A 81 -30.40 -11.60 -4.11
C LYS A 81 -31.85 -12.08 -4.27
N ASN A 82 -32.82 -11.17 -4.37
CA ASN A 82 -34.24 -11.52 -4.49
C ASN A 82 -34.79 -11.55 -5.93
N ALA A 83 -33.95 -11.36 -6.96
CA ALA A 83 -34.36 -11.40 -8.36
C ALA A 83 -33.99 -12.70 -9.10
N ALA A 84 -33.28 -13.64 -8.44
CA ALA A 84 -32.73 -14.84 -9.08
C ALA A 84 -33.50 -16.13 -8.75
N THR A 85 -34.83 -16.07 -8.64
CA THR A 85 -35.70 -17.25 -8.48
C THR A 85 -36.68 -17.38 -9.64
N ALA A 86 -36.19 -17.75 -10.83
CA ALA A 86 -36.95 -18.50 -11.86
C ALA A 86 -36.15 -18.71 -13.15
N ALA A 87 -35.49 -19.87 -13.30
CA ALA A 87 -35.25 -20.57 -14.57
C ALA A 87 -34.52 -21.89 -14.24
N ALA A 88 -35.25 -22.96 -13.98
CA ALA A 88 -35.73 -23.92 -14.99
C ALA A 88 -34.69 -25.01 -15.31
N ALA A 89 -35.16 -26.24 -15.08
CA ALA A 89 -34.46 -27.50 -15.23
C ALA A 89 -34.20 -27.90 -16.70
N ALA A 90 -33.44 -28.99 -16.83
CA ALA A 90 -33.14 -29.80 -18.00
C ALA A 90 -31.79 -29.49 -18.68
N THR A 91 -30.81 -30.40 -18.53
CA THR A 91 -30.46 -31.39 -19.58
C THR A 91 -29.53 -32.44 -18.97
N LEU A 92 -30.00 -33.69 -18.94
CA LEU A 92 -29.21 -34.90 -18.71
C LEU A 92 -28.53 -35.31 -20.03
N LEU A 93 -27.38 -35.99 -19.90
CA LEU A 93 -26.62 -36.76 -20.90
C LEU A 93 -25.52 -36.01 -21.66
N GLY A 94 -24.27 -36.41 -21.40
CA GLY A 94 -23.11 -36.02 -22.20
C GLY A 94 -21.79 -36.14 -21.46
N GLY A 95 -21.43 -37.34 -21.01
CA GLY A 95 -20.16 -37.62 -20.36
C GLY A 95 -18.98 -37.31 -21.28
N ILE A 96 -18.26 -36.25 -20.95
CA ILE A 96 -16.88 -36.02 -21.38
C ILE A 96 -16.08 -35.95 -20.08
N HIS A 97 -15.47 -37.07 -19.70
CA HIS A 97 -14.45 -37.10 -18.66
C HIS A 97 -13.23 -36.34 -19.19
N LEU A 98 -13.21 -35.03 -18.98
CA LEU A 98 -11.97 -34.28 -18.94
C LEU A 98 -11.21 -34.77 -17.69
N PRO A 99 -9.89 -35.00 -17.77
CA PRO A 99 -9.11 -35.28 -16.58
C PRO A 99 -9.25 -34.06 -15.67
N ALA A 100 -9.89 -34.27 -14.53
CA ALA A 100 -9.86 -33.32 -13.43
C ALA A 100 -8.39 -33.21 -12.99
N ASN A 101 -7.65 -32.29 -13.62
CA ASN A 101 -6.48 -31.72 -12.99
C ASN A 101 -7.01 -31.16 -11.67
N ALA A 102 -6.63 -31.79 -10.57
CA ALA A 102 -6.74 -31.17 -9.26
C ALA A 102 -5.91 -29.89 -9.35
N ALA A 103 -6.55 -28.78 -9.71
CA ALA A 103 -5.95 -27.47 -9.70
C ALA A 103 -5.45 -27.27 -8.28
N GLU A 104 -4.13 -27.17 -8.12
CA GLU A 104 -3.52 -26.89 -6.83
C GLU A 104 -4.16 -25.61 -6.28
N LYS A 105 -4.78 -25.71 -5.11
CA LYS A 105 -5.48 -24.60 -4.46
C LYS A 105 -4.51 -23.44 -4.28
N GLN A 106 -4.76 -22.34 -4.98
CA GLN A 106 -3.91 -21.15 -4.99
C GLN A 106 -4.22 -20.26 -3.78
N LEU A 107 -5.46 -20.31 -3.28
CA LEU A 107 -5.93 -19.54 -2.14
C LEU A 107 -5.01 -19.61 -0.90
N PRO A 108 -4.60 -20.79 -0.38
CA PRO A 108 -3.75 -20.85 0.82
C PRO A 108 -2.38 -20.19 0.62
N LYS A 109 -1.81 -20.29 -0.59
CA LYS A 109 -0.53 -19.65 -0.92
C LYS A 109 -0.67 -18.13 -0.94
N LEU A 110 -1.71 -17.63 -1.61
CA LEU A 110 -2.01 -16.19 -1.68
C LEU A 110 -2.31 -15.61 -0.30
N LEU A 111 -3.07 -16.34 0.52
CA LEU A 111 -3.40 -15.96 1.89
C LEU A 111 -2.16 -15.86 2.78
N SER A 112 -1.16 -16.74 2.62
CA SER A 112 0.14 -16.60 3.29
C SER A 112 0.82 -15.29 2.93
N GLN A 113 0.88 -14.96 1.63
CA GLN A 113 1.52 -13.73 1.16
C GLN A 113 0.81 -12.48 1.68
N VAL A 114 -0.53 -12.49 1.73
CA VAL A 114 -1.32 -11.38 2.30
C VAL A 114 -1.06 -11.24 3.81
N LYS A 115 -0.94 -12.34 4.55
CA LYS A 115 -0.58 -12.31 5.98
C LYS A 115 0.83 -11.77 6.21
N GLU A 116 1.80 -12.20 5.41
CA GLU A 116 3.17 -11.69 5.46
C GLU A 116 3.23 -10.18 5.16
N ALA A 117 2.48 -9.72 4.15
CA ALA A 117 2.36 -8.29 3.83
C ALA A 117 1.74 -7.50 4.99
N LYS A 118 0.72 -8.04 5.67
CA LYS A 118 0.12 -7.41 6.86
C LYS A 118 1.15 -7.31 7.99
N GLU A 119 1.89 -8.38 8.26
CA GLU A 119 2.86 -8.43 9.36
C GLU A 119 4.01 -7.43 9.15
N GLN A 120 4.38 -7.16 7.90
CA GLN A 120 5.37 -6.16 7.52
C GLN A 120 4.98 -4.73 7.98
N LEU A 121 3.70 -4.45 8.20
CA LEU A 121 3.20 -3.16 8.71
C LEU A 121 3.38 -2.99 10.22
N SER A 122 3.68 -4.06 10.98
CA SER A 122 3.78 -4.03 12.44
C SER A 122 4.70 -2.95 13.05
N PRO A 123 5.86 -2.57 12.45
CA PRO A 123 6.73 -1.54 13.05
C PRO A 123 6.29 -0.10 12.73
N ILE A 124 5.36 0.13 11.80
CA ILE A 124 4.99 1.47 11.32
C ILE A 124 4.50 2.40 12.45
N PRO A 125 3.64 1.98 13.40
CA PRO A 125 3.19 2.87 14.48
C PRO A 125 4.33 3.42 15.35
N THR A 126 5.38 2.62 15.55
CA THR A 126 6.57 3.03 16.28
C THR A 126 7.38 4.03 15.46
N LEU A 127 7.57 3.76 14.17
CA LEU A 127 8.30 4.65 13.27
C LEU A 127 7.62 6.01 13.07
N ILE A 128 6.28 6.05 13.02
CA ILE A 128 5.49 7.31 12.97
C ILE A 128 5.74 8.15 14.23
N LYS A 129 5.75 7.52 15.42
CA LYS A 129 6.04 8.22 16.69
C LYS A 129 7.47 8.74 16.76
N GLU A 130 8.40 8.04 16.14
CA GLU A 130 9.82 8.43 16.05
C GLU A 130 10.11 9.37 14.86
N GLU A 131 9.09 9.75 14.09
CA GLU A 131 9.20 10.61 12.90
C GLU A 131 10.16 10.08 11.83
N LYS A 132 10.33 8.75 11.78
CA LYS A 132 11.20 8.06 10.80
C LYS A 132 10.44 7.81 9.51
N TRP A 133 10.03 8.87 8.82
CA TRP A 133 9.16 8.81 7.64
C TRP A 133 9.78 8.01 6.48
N ASP A 134 11.07 8.18 6.21
CA ASP A 134 11.77 7.39 5.17
C ASP A 134 11.77 5.89 5.46
N ALA A 135 11.88 5.49 6.74
CA ALA A 135 11.82 4.09 7.13
C ALA A 135 10.41 3.51 6.91
N VAL A 136 9.36 4.30 7.15
CA VAL A 136 7.97 3.91 6.84
C VAL A 136 7.82 3.71 5.33
N ARG A 137 8.31 4.63 4.50
CA ARG A 137 8.23 4.47 3.03
C ARG A 137 9.01 3.26 2.54
N ALA A 138 10.21 3.03 3.08
CA ALA A 138 11.01 1.86 2.75
C ALA A 138 10.23 0.56 3.00
N ILE A 139 9.47 0.47 4.08
CA ILE A 139 8.56 -0.65 4.34
C ILE A 139 7.47 -0.76 3.26
N LEU A 140 6.77 0.34 2.94
CA LEU A 140 5.65 0.33 1.99
C LEU A 140 6.05 -0.11 0.56
N ILE A 141 7.28 0.20 0.15
CA ILE A 141 7.81 -0.14 -1.19
C ILE A 141 8.59 -1.46 -1.22
N THR A 142 8.78 -2.13 -0.08
CA THR A 142 9.48 -3.42 -0.01
C THR A 142 8.48 -4.58 -0.18
N PRO A 143 8.74 -5.57 -1.04
CA PRO A 143 7.94 -6.80 -1.11
C PRO A 143 7.95 -7.57 0.22
N PRO A 144 6.88 -8.31 0.57
CA PRO A 144 5.68 -8.58 -0.23
C PRO A 144 4.63 -7.46 -0.23
N LEU A 145 4.73 -6.46 0.67
CA LEU A 145 3.72 -5.41 0.77
C LEU A 145 3.58 -4.56 -0.50
N SER A 146 4.69 -4.22 -1.15
CA SER A 146 4.64 -3.44 -2.40
C SER A 146 3.88 -4.12 -3.53
N ASP A 147 3.90 -5.45 -3.59
CA ASP A 147 3.19 -6.24 -4.60
C ASP A 147 1.66 -6.19 -4.42
N CYS A 148 1.17 -5.71 -3.28
CA CYS A 148 -0.25 -5.50 -3.05
C CYS A 148 -0.79 -4.24 -3.74
N TRP A 149 0.02 -3.19 -3.96
CA TRP A 149 -0.50 -1.87 -4.36
C TRP A 149 0.31 -1.11 -5.42
N ALA A 150 1.58 -1.46 -5.63
CA ALA A 150 2.46 -0.72 -6.53
C ALA A 150 2.09 -0.96 -8.02
N LYS A 151 2.01 0.13 -8.79
CA LYS A 151 1.70 0.08 -10.24
C LYS A 151 2.75 -0.66 -11.07
N SER A 152 3.97 -0.76 -10.58
CA SER A 152 5.11 -1.35 -11.29
C SER A 152 5.27 -2.86 -11.04
N SER A 153 4.43 -3.49 -10.21
CA SER A 153 4.50 -4.94 -10.07
C SER A 153 3.92 -5.55 -11.37
N ALA A 154 4.81 -5.83 -12.32
CA ALA A 154 4.50 -6.49 -13.59
C ALA A 154 3.97 -7.93 -13.38
N ALA A 155 4.04 -8.43 -12.14
CA ALA A 155 3.35 -9.61 -11.67
C ALA A 155 1.96 -9.21 -11.15
N ARG A 156 0.93 -9.82 -11.73
CA ARG A 156 -0.49 -9.67 -11.38
C ARG A 156 -0.68 -9.58 -9.84
N PRO A 157 -1.33 -8.52 -9.33
CA PRO A 157 -1.27 -8.14 -7.93
C PRO A 157 -1.89 -9.24 -7.07
N ILE A 158 -1.20 -9.58 -5.97
CA ILE A 158 -1.61 -10.60 -5.01
C ILE A 158 -3.09 -10.44 -4.61
N LEU A 159 -3.56 -9.18 -4.51
CA LEU A 159 -4.94 -8.82 -4.18
C LEU A 159 -5.98 -9.15 -5.26
N THR A 160 -5.63 -9.10 -6.55
CA THR A 160 -6.56 -9.53 -7.61
C THR A 160 -6.64 -11.05 -7.65
N ASN A 161 -5.51 -11.73 -7.53
CA ASN A 161 -5.47 -13.18 -7.55
C ASN A 161 -6.22 -13.78 -6.36
N ILE A 162 -6.14 -13.17 -5.16
CA ILE A 162 -6.89 -13.66 -3.99
C ILE A 162 -8.40 -13.43 -4.16
N ALA A 163 -8.82 -12.32 -4.76
CA ALA A 163 -10.25 -12.08 -5.02
C ALA A 163 -10.83 -13.11 -5.99
N THR A 164 -10.13 -13.39 -7.09
CA THR A 164 -10.52 -14.46 -8.03
C THR A 164 -10.50 -15.83 -7.36
N ALA A 165 -9.47 -16.14 -6.56
CA ALA A 165 -9.39 -17.41 -5.84
C ALA A 165 -10.51 -17.58 -4.79
N ILE A 166 -10.98 -16.49 -4.16
CA ILE A 166 -12.15 -16.51 -3.27
C ILE A 166 -13.40 -16.91 -4.06
N GLY A 167 -13.63 -16.33 -5.24
CA GLY A 167 -14.79 -16.67 -6.08
C GLY A 167 -14.74 -18.09 -6.66
N ASP A 168 -13.55 -18.57 -7.03
CA ASP A 168 -13.38 -19.86 -7.70
C ASP A 168 -13.27 -21.05 -6.73
N GLU A 169 -12.59 -20.88 -5.58
CA GLU A 169 -12.25 -21.99 -4.68
C GLU A 169 -13.21 -22.14 -3.48
N LEU A 170 -13.93 -21.08 -3.09
CA LEU A 170 -14.86 -21.11 -1.96
C LEU A 170 -16.31 -21.25 -2.46
N PRO A 171 -17.10 -22.19 -1.90
CA PRO A 171 -18.48 -22.44 -2.36
C PRO A 171 -19.43 -21.26 -2.12
N ASP A 172 -19.17 -20.45 -1.09
CA ASP A 172 -19.91 -19.23 -0.74
C ASP A 172 -19.03 -17.96 -0.84
N GLY A 173 -17.98 -18.02 -1.67
CA GLY A 173 -17.04 -16.92 -1.84
C GLY A 173 -17.68 -15.67 -2.46
N ASP A 174 -17.53 -14.52 -1.79
CA ASP A 174 -17.99 -13.23 -2.31
C ASP A 174 -16.83 -12.50 -3.03
N GLU A 175 -16.59 -12.86 -4.30
CA GLU A 175 -15.56 -12.22 -5.13
C GLU A 175 -15.75 -10.69 -5.21
N LEU A 176 -17.00 -10.22 -5.28
CA LEU A 176 -17.29 -8.80 -5.37
C LEU A 176 -16.85 -8.07 -4.11
N ALA A 177 -17.15 -8.62 -2.93
CA ALA A 177 -16.66 -8.07 -1.67
C ALA A 177 -15.13 -8.07 -1.59
N ALA A 178 -14.46 -9.12 -2.09
CA ALA A 178 -13.00 -9.17 -2.14
C ALA A 178 -12.40 -8.10 -3.07
N LEU A 179 -13.03 -7.84 -4.22
CA LEU A 179 -12.62 -6.80 -5.16
C LEU A 179 -12.81 -5.39 -4.58
N GLU A 180 -13.90 -5.15 -3.84
CA GLU A 180 -14.13 -3.88 -3.12
C GLU A 180 -13.05 -3.64 -2.05
N LEU A 181 -12.77 -4.65 -1.22
CA LEU A 181 -11.73 -4.59 -0.19
C LEU A 181 -10.34 -4.35 -0.78
N ARG A 182 -10.06 -4.93 -1.94
CA ARG A 182 -8.82 -4.68 -2.69
C ARG A 182 -8.67 -3.20 -3.06
N GLU A 183 -9.72 -2.56 -3.59
CA GLU A 183 -9.64 -1.14 -3.96
C GLU A 183 -9.49 -0.24 -2.74
N ASP A 184 -10.21 -0.53 -1.66
CA ASP A 184 -10.09 0.18 -0.38
C ASP A 184 -8.66 0.05 0.18
N LEU A 185 -8.09 -1.17 0.17
CA LEU A 185 -6.73 -1.42 0.63
C LEU A 185 -5.69 -0.67 -0.20
N ILE A 186 -5.80 -0.69 -1.53
CA ILE A 186 -4.90 0.06 -2.44
C ILE A 186 -5.01 1.56 -2.18
N SER A 187 -6.22 2.06 -1.95
CA SER A 187 -6.50 3.47 -1.66
C SER A 187 -5.80 3.92 -0.38
N HIS A 188 -6.01 3.19 0.72
CA HIS A 188 -5.42 3.50 2.02
C HIS A 188 -3.88 3.42 2.00
N LEU A 189 -3.30 2.42 1.34
CA LEU A 189 -1.84 2.32 1.18
C LEU A 189 -1.24 3.50 0.42
N ARG A 190 -1.93 3.99 -0.62
CA ARG A 190 -1.49 5.17 -1.38
C ARG A 190 -1.61 6.44 -0.57
N PHE A 191 -2.70 6.62 0.18
CA PHE A 191 -2.85 7.80 1.05
C PHE A 191 -1.83 7.77 2.19
N LEU A 192 -1.52 6.60 2.73
CA LEU A 192 -0.45 6.44 3.71
C LEU A 192 0.92 6.82 3.14
N ASP A 193 1.31 6.31 1.97
CA ASP A 193 2.58 6.69 1.32
C ASP A 193 2.64 8.19 1.03
N MET A 194 1.53 8.78 0.57
CA MET A 194 1.46 10.22 0.32
C MET A 194 1.59 11.07 1.58
N ALA A 195 0.91 10.69 2.67
CA ALA A 195 1.01 11.39 3.95
C ALA A 195 2.45 11.35 4.50
N VAL A 196 3.06 10.16 4.47
CA VAL A 196 4.45 9.97 4.93
C VAL A 196 5.43 10.70 4.01
N TYR A 197 5.24 10.67 2.69
CA TYR A 197 6.06 11.40 1.73
C TYR A 197 6.08 12.90 2.04
N ASN A 198 4.90 13.51 2.25
CA ASN A 198 4.81 14.94 2.56
C ASN A 198 5.56 15.30 3.85
N ASN A 199 5.55 14.40 4.85
CA ASN A 199 6.23 14.61 6.12
C ASN A 199 7.77 14.55 6.01
N VAL A 200 8.32 13.82 5.04
CA VAL A 200 9.78 13.80 4.76
C VAL A 200 10.28 15.20 4.39
N PHE A 201 9.51 15.95 3.61
CA PHE A 201 9.91 17.28 3.10
C PHE A 201 9.54 18.44 4.02
N ASN A 202 8.58 18.25 4.92
CA ASN A 202 8.06 19.28 5.81
C ASN A 202 8.18 18.90 7.30
N PRO A 203 9.40 18.77 7.86
CA PRO A 203 9.55 18.35 9.25
C PRO A 203 9.04 19.42 10.22
N ILE A 204 8.07 19.07 11.07
CA ILE A 204 7.48 20.00 12.09
C ILE A 204 8.55 20.63 13.00
N GLY A 205 9.64 19.91 13.26
CA GLY A 205 10.77 20.45 14.04
C GLY A 205 11.37 21.74 13.48
N SER A 206 11.21 22.01 12.18
CA SER A 206 11.68 23.23 11.51
C SER A 206 10.76 24.45 11.72
N GLU A 207 9.51 24.26 12.12
CA GLU A 207 8.54 25.37 12.35
C GLU A 207 8.54 25.89 13.80
N GLY A 208 9.26 25.23 14.71
CA GLY A 208 9.33 25.62 16.13
C GLY A 208 8.02 25.31 16.88
N LYS A 209 8.13 25.05 18.19
CA LYS A 209 7.01 24.62 19.06
C LYS A 209 5.85 25.63 19.20
N SER A 210 5.99 26.83 18.62
CA SER A 210 4.99 27.90 18.62
C SER A 210 4.47 28.28 17.22
N GLY A 211 4.97 27.66 16.14
CA GLY A 211 4.64 28.02 14.75
C GLY A 211 3.68 27.06 14.05
N ALA A 212 3.71 25.77 14.40
CA ALA A 212 2.86 24.77 13.77
C ALA A 212 1.39 24.95 14.18
N THR A 213 0.50 25.14 13.20
CA THR A 213 -0.95 25.18 13.42
C THR A 213 -1.45 23.81 13.91
N LYS A 214 -2.58 23.79 14.63
CA LYS A 214 -3.19 22.53 15.10
C LYS A 214 -3.51 21.60 13.92
N GLU A 215 -3.89 22.18 12.79
CA GLU A 215 -4.17 21.51 11.53
C GLU A 215 -2.92 20.83 10.95
N LEU A 216 -1.75 21.46 11.07
CA LEU A 216 -0.50 20.86 10.61
C LEU A 216 -0.10 19.66 11.48
N ILE A 217 -0.20 19.80 12.81
CA ILE A 217 0.06 18.68 13.74
C ILE A 217 -0.92 17.52 13.46
N ARG A 218 -2.19 17.84 13.25
CA ARG A 218 -3.22 16.86 12.87
C ARG A 218 -2.81 16.12 11.61
N SER A 219 -2.49 16.85 10.54
CA SER A 219 -2.14 16.21 9.26
C SER A 219 -0.85 15.38 9.36
N TYR A 220 0.13 15.85 10.11
CA TYR A 220 1.43 15.21 10.20
C TYR A 220 1.40 13.88 10.97
N TYR A 221 0.64 13.76 12.06
CA TYR A 221 0.59 12.53 12.85
C TYR A 221 -0.70 11.74 12.69
N GLU A 222 -1.86 12.41 12.62
CA GLU A 222 -3.15 11.72 12.60
C GLU A 222 -3.47 11.13 11.24
N ASP A 223 -3.22 11.84 10.13
CA ASP A 223 -3.50 11.32 8.79
C ASP A 223 -2.77 9.98 8.52
N PRO A 224 -1.43 9.87 8.67
CA PRO A 224 -0.76 8.59 8.45
C PRO A 224 -1.19 7.52 9.46
N THR A 225 -1.52 7.91 10.69
CA THR A 225 -2.02 6.94 11.70
C THR A 225 -3.40 6.40 11.33
N ASN A 226 -4.29 7.23 10.80
CA ASN A 226 -5.64 6.86 10.40
C ASN A 226 -5.61 5.97 9.15
N GLU A 227 -4.82 6.34 8.14
CA GLU A 227 -4.66 5.52 6.93
C GLU A 227 -3.98 4.18 7.22
N PHE A 228 -3.02 4.15 8.15
CA PHE A 228 -2.44 2.90 8.65
C PHE A 228 -3.50 1.98 9.30
N LYS A 229 -4.36 2.52 10.17
CA LYS A 229 -5.43 1.74 10.81
C LYS A 229 -6.44 1.23 9.79
N ALA A 230 -6.82 2.07 8.83
CA ALA A 230 -7.73 1.69 7.76
C ALA A 230 -7.13 0.57 6.87
N THR A 231 -5.84 0.68 6.55
CA THR A 231 -5.08 -0.37 5.85
C THR A 231 -5.11 -1.70 6.61
N LEU A 232 -4.82 -1.69 7.91
CA LEU A 232 -4.86 -2.91 8.74
C LEU A 232 -6.26 -3.54 8.75
N LYS A 233 -7.29 -2.71 8.92
CA LYS A 233 -8.68 -3.16 8.92
C LYS A 233 -9.04 -3.83 7.58
N ALA A 234 -8.69 -3.22 6.46
CA ALA A 234 -8.95 -3.79 5.13
C ALA A 234 -8.22 -5.12 4.91
N PHE A 235 -6.96 -5.25 5.38
CA PHE A 235 -6.25 -6.53 5.37
C PHE A 235 -6.96 -7.60 6.19
N GLU A 236 -7.44 -7.25 7.39
CA GLU A 236 -8.12 -8.20 8.27
C GLU A 236 -9.45 -8.68 7.71
N GLU A 237 -10.25 -7.76 7.16
CA GLU A 237 -11.52 -8.10 6.49
C GLU A 237 -11.28 -9.00 5.27
N LEU A 238 -10.23 -8.74 4.46
CA LEU A 238 -9.88 -9.57 3.32
C LEU A 238 -9.42 -10.97 3.75
N ILE A 239 -8.59 -11.06 4.79
CA ILE A 239 -8.14 -12.36 5.34
C ILE A 239 -9.32 -13.14 5.92
N GLN A 240 -10.25 -12.46 6.60
CA GLN A 240 -11.44 -13.10 7.15
C GLN A 240 -12.34 -13.63 6.04
N LEU A 241 -12.55 -12.85 4.98
CA LEU A 241 -13.32 -13.27 3.82
C LEU A 241 -12.71 -14.50 3.14
N ALA A 242 -11.39 -14.56 3.05
CA ALA A 242 -10.64 -15.68 2.47
C ALA A 242 -10.58 -16.94 3.36
N ALA A 243 -10.94 -16.83 4.64
CA ALA A 243 -10.86 -17.91 5.62
C ALA A 243 -12.21 -18.60 5.89
N ASN A 244 -13.32 -18.02 5.42
CA ASN A 244 -14.68 -18.57 5.54
C ASN A 244 -14.95 -19.56 4.40
#